data_AF-A0A5J4TT86-F1
#
_entry.id   AF-A0A5J4TT86-F1
#
_cell.length_a   1.000
_cell.length_b   1.000
_cell.length_c   1.000
_cell.angle_alpha   90.00
_cell.angle_beta   90.00
_cell.angle_gamma   90.00
#
_symmetry.space_group_name_H-M   'P 1'
#
loop_
_entity.id
_entity.type
_entity.pdbx_description
1 polymer ?
#
loop_
_entity_poly.entity_id
_entity_poly.type
_entity_poly.pdbx_seq_one_letter_code
_entity_poly.pdbx_strand_id
1 'polypeptide(L)'
;MKNELEIVERGTELQKDEIRQKKIKICQKIISIFIGKENNEGKKLAIESGIIDALLHLHITYQLDKITISHIWALYIFTNSSDKIAQLLVSKNPFQALFRLFDHPNIFVVNRAVASIYNILIAGSNTTATSEPHPHFATVQAFDGIQKLSKDDEKVFAKNALSQLAQNSANLAEIMKDVDLDQIANNLQKKLDGNEEQQKQIQIQQDGDCWILASILSEREDDELRLRIINSGIVDALLNIFLTRDLNTITRAFSQAFFVLTTNSSDEIDQSLYEKHPYPALIRLLNHPNNDITDDTISSIYNIMILGTDTTSISEKHPHFAEIQSCDGIRKFFDLFKRNDITKRIKNITSRCLGNLFRAQEIPDKQLRTEIIAHLKALLKDPDDWEKN
;
A
#
# COMPACT_ATOMS: atom_id res chain seq x y z
N MET A 1 -10.28 34.34 -10.61
CA MET A 1 -10.41 32.86 -10.57
C MET A 1 -11.45 32.43 -9.55
N LYS A 2 -11.29 32.79 -8.27
CA LYS A 2 -12.31 32.58 -7.23
C LYS A 2 -13.74 32.94 -7.68
N ASN A 3 -13.96 34.21 -8.05
CA ASN A 3 -15.30 34.70 -8.43
C ASN A 3 -15.95 33.90 -9.56
N GLU A 4 -15.14 33.36 -10.50
CA GLU A 4 -15.64 32.53 -11.60
C GLU A 4 -16.07 31.13 -11.12
N LEU A 5 -15.35 30.55 -10.15
CA LEU A 5 -15.72 29.27 -9.52
C LEU A 5 -17.01 29.39 -8.69
N GLU A 6 -17.25 30.57 -8.11
CA GLU A 6 -18.41 30.86 -7.25
C GLU A 6 -19.67 31.27 -8.02
N ILE A 7 -19.61 31.43 -9.35
CA ILE A 7 -20.80 31.76 -10.16
C ILE A 7 -21.87 30.69 -9.93
N VAL A 8 -23.05 31.13 -9.47
CA VAL A 8 -24.19 30.24 -9.23
C VAL A 8 -24.77 29.80 -10.57
N GLU A 9 -24.99 28.49 -10.74
CA GLU A 9 -25.64 27.93 -11.93
C GLU A 9 -27.13 28.32 -11.93
N ARG A 10 -27.50 29.30 -12.74
CA ARG A 10 -28.88 29.78 -12.88
C ARG A 10 -29.29 29.82 -14.35
N GLY A 11 -30.60 29.78 -14.61
CA GLY A 11 -31.16 29.84 -15.95
C GLY A 11 -31.50 28.47 -16.55
N THR A 12 -31.55 28.41 -17.88
CA THR A 12 -31.82 27.17 -18.64
C THR A 12 -30.69 26.16 -18.46
N GLU A 13 -30.91 24.89 -18.79
CA GLU A 13 -29.86 23.88 -18.67
C GLU A 13 -28.63 24.21 -19.53
N LEU A 14 -28.85 24.76 -20.73
CA LEU A 14 -27.76 25.27 -21.57
C LEU A 14 -26.93 26.36 -20.88
N GLN A 15 -27.59 27.32 -20.21
CA GLN A 15 -26.91 28.37 -19.46
C GLN A 15 -26.14 27.83 -18.26
N LYS A 16 -26.70 26.83 -17.55
CA LYS A 16 -25.99 26.15 -16.45
C LYS A 16 -24.76 25.39 -16.97
N ASP A 17 -24.89 24.70 -18.11
CA ASP A 17 -23.77 23.99 -18.73
C ASP A 17 -22.67 24.95 -19.20
N GLU A 18 -23.02 26.10 -19.76
CA GLU A 18 -22.04 27.15 -20.07
C GLU A 18 -21.27 27.62 -18.82
N ILE A 19 -21.96 27.79 -17.69
CA ILE A 19 -21.34 28.14 -16.41
C ILE A 19 -20.41 27.01 -15.93
N ARG A 20 -20.84 25.75 -15.98
CA ARG A 20 -20.00 24.58 -15.64
C ARG A 20 -18.74 24.53 -16.49
N GLN A 21 -18.87 24.73 -17.80
CA GLN A 21 -17.72 24.74 -18.71
C GLN A 21 -16.75 25.88 -18.40
N LYS A 22 -17.25 27.06 -18.01
CA LYS A 22 -16.38 28.16 -17.54
C LYS A 22 -15.61 27.76 -16.28
N LYS A 23 -16.25 27.13 -15.31
CA LYS A 23 -15.58 26.66 -14.08
C LYS A 23 -14.51 25.62 -14.38
N ILE A 24 -14.79 24.65 -15.27
CA ILE A 24 -13.80 23.66 -15.71
C ILE A 24 -12.59 24.35 -16.35
N LYS A 25 -12.80 25.34 -17.22
CA LYS A 25 -11.70 26.13 -17.82
C LYS A 25 -10.87 26.87 -16.78
N ILE A 26 -11.50 27.37 -15.71
CA ILE A 26 -10.78 27.99 -14.59
C ILE A 26 -9.94 26.95 -13.84
N CYS A 27 -10.47 25.76 -13.56
CA CYS A 27 -9.68 24.66 -12.97
C CYS A 27 -8.47 24.29 -13.85
N GLN A 28 -8.66 24.17 -15.17
CA GLN A 28 -7.57 23.93 -16.12
C GLN A 28 -6.54 25.06 -16.11
N LYS A 29 -6.98 26.32 -16.00
CA LYS A 29 -6.09 27.46 -15.88
C LYS A 29 -5.26 27.40 -14.60
N ILE A 30 -5.88 27.09 -13.45
CA ILE A 30 -5.18 26.89 -12.18
C ILE A 30 -4.11 25.79 -12.34
N ILE A 31 -4.48 24.65 -12.93
CA ILE A 31 -3.56 23.55 -13.21
C ILE A 31 -2.37 24.03 -14.04
N SER A 32 -2.60 24.72 -15.16
CA SER A 32 -1.55 25.21 -16.06
C SER A 32 -0.56 26.17 -15.41
N ILE A 33 -1.01 26.92 -14.39
CA ILE A 33 -0.17 27.87 -13.68
C ILE A 33 0.84 27.14 -12.79
N PHE A 34 0.41 26.07 -12.13
CA PHE A 34 1.16 25.44 -11.03
C PHE A 34 1.74 24.07 -11.34
N ILE A 35 1.27 23.37 -12.37
CA ILE A 35 1.73 22.03 -12.70
C ILE A 35 3.23 22.02 -13.04
N GLY A 36 3.97 21.08 -12.44
CA GLY A 36 5.41 20.90 -12.68
C GLY A 36 6.29 22.08 -12.24
N LYS A 37 5.76 23.03 -11.46
CA LYS A 37 6.50 24.21 -11.01
C LYS A 37 6.53 24.28 -9.49
N GLU A 38 7.71 24.53 -8.95
CA GLU A 38 7.89 24.82 -7.52
C GLU A 38 7.53 26.29 -7.22
N ASN A 39 6.23 26.60 -7.27
CA ASN A 39 5.71 27.95 -7.03
C ASN A 39 4.92 28.02 -5.71
N ASN A 40 5.62 27.85 -4.59
CA ASN A 40 4.99 27.85 -3.26
C ASN A 40 4.36 29.21 -2.93
N GLU A 41 4.98 30.33 -3.31
CA GLU A 41 4.42 31.67 -3.04
C GLU A 41 3.11 31.90 -3.80
N GLY A 42 3.06 31.53 -5.09
CA GLY A 42 1.83 31.61 -5.87
C GLY A 42 0.72 30.69 -5.33
N LYS A 43 1.09 29.49 -4.85
CA LYS A 43 0.14 28.57 -4.21
C LYS A 43 -0.41 29.17 -2.91
N LYS A 44 0.45 29.75 -2.08
CA LYS A 44 0.06 30.47 -0.85
C LYS A 44 -0.92 31.61 -1.16
N LEU A 45 -0.60 32.48 -2.13
CA LEU A 45 -1.49 33.57 -2.54
C LEU A 45 -2.84 33.06 -3.07
N ALA A 46 -2.85 31.94 -3.79
CA ALA A 46 -4.09 31.32 -4.24
C ALA A 46 -4.93 30.76 -3.07
N ILE A 47 -4.31 30.22 -2.03
CA ILE A 47 -5.01 29.80 -0.80
C ILE A 47 -5.57 31.02 -0.06
N GLU A 48 -4.75 32.05 0.16
CA GLU A 48 -5.13 33.27 0.89
C GLU A 48 -6.22 34.08 0.18
N SER A 49 -6.21 34.08 -1.16
CA SER A 49 -7.25 34.73 -1.97
C SER A 49 -8.59 33.98 -2.02
N GLY A 50 -8.66 32.78 -1.41
CA GLY A 50 -9.89 32.00 -1.30
C GLY A 50 -10.23 31.14 -2.52
N ILE A 51 -9.25 30.85 -3.39
CA ILE A 51 -9.46 29.90 -4.50
C ILE A 51 -9.74 28.51 -3.97
N ILE A 52 -9.03 28.09 -2.91
CA ILE A 52 -9.24 26.77 -2.29
C ILE A 52 -10.63 26.69 -1.65
N ASP A 53 -11.08 27.73 -0.94
CA ASP A 53 -12.42 27.77 -0.38
C ASP A 53 -13.50 27.54 -1.46
N ALA A 54 -13.37 28.20 -2.61
CA ALA A 54 -14.28 28.03 -3.74
C ALA A 54 -14.20 26.61 -4.36
N LEU A 55 -13.01 26.03 -4.48
CA LEU A 55 -12.84 24.65 -4.95
C LEU A 55 -13.46 23.65 -3.97
N LEU A 56 -13.24 23.79 -2.66
CA LEU A 56 -13.80 22.89 -1.65
C LEU A 56 -15.33 22.98 -1.63
N HIS A 57 -15.88 24.19 -1.68
CA HIS A 57 -17.32 24.40 -1.80
C HIS A 57 -17.91 23.72 -3.05
N LEU A 58 -17.23 23.82 -4.20
CA LEU A 58 -17.64 23.12 -5.42
C LEU A 58 -17.70 21.60 -5.20
N HIS A 59 -16.66 21.01 -4.62
CA HIS A 59 -16.62 19.56 -4.36
C HIS A 59 -17.64 19.09 -3.31
N ILE A 60 -18.09 19.97 -2.41
CA ILE A 60 -19.15 19.66 -1.43
C ILE A 60 -20.54 19.74 -2.08
N THR A 61 -20.78 20.77 -2.89
CA THR A 61 -22.13 21.12 -3.35
C THR A 61 -22.53 20.51 -4.69
N TYR A 62 -21.58 20.15 -5.54
CA TYR A 62 -21.88 19.58 -6.85
C TYR A 62 -22.41 18.15 -6.73
N GLN A 63 -23.36 17.76 -7.57
CA GLN A 63 -23.66 16.35 -7.79
C GLN A 63 -22.38 15.64 -8.25
N LEU A 64 -22.14 14.42 -7.76
CA LEU A 64 -20.88 13.71 -7.97
C LEU A 64 -20.58 13.55 -9.47
N ASP A 65 -21.56 13.19 -10.29
CA ASP A 65 -21.42 13.03 -11.74
C ASP A 65 -21.00 14.32 -12.48
N LYS A 66 -21.16 15.50 -11.88
CA LYS A 66 -20.72 16.79 -12.44
C LYS A 66 -19.29 17.15 -12.06
N ILE A 67 -18.66 16.42 -11.14
CA ILE A 67 -17.28 16.67 -10.72
C ILE A 67 -16.33 16.02 -11.72
N THR A 68 -15.80 16.82 -12.63
CA THR A 68 -14.76 16.37 -13.57
C THR A 68 -13.39 16.18 -12.92
N ILE A 69 -12.51 15.43 -13.60
CA ILE A 69 -11.09 15.26 -13.25
C ILE A 69 -10.39 16.61 -13.07
N SER A 70 -10.74 17.64 -13.86
CA SER A 70 -10.13 18.97 -13.74
C SER A 70 -10.40 19.62 -12.39
N HIS A 71 -11.57 19.42 -11.79
CA HIS A 71 -11.89 20.01 -10.48
C HIS A 71 -10.97 19.46 -9.39
N ILE A 72 -10.85 18.13 -9.30
CA ILE A 72 -10.02 17.51 -8.25
C ILE A 72 -8.53 17.72 -8.52
N TRP A 73 -8.09 17.75 -9.79
CA TRP A 73 -6.70 18.07 -10.10
C TRP A 73 -6.31 19.49 -9.71
N ALA A 74 -7.23 20.45 -9.84
CA ALA A 74 -6.98 21.82 -9.42
C ALA A 74 -6.77 21.90 -7.90
N LEU A 75 -7.42 21.06 -7.10
CA LEU A 75 -7.16 20.94 -5.67
C LEU A 75 -5.87 20.15 -5.36
N TYR A 76 -5.67 19.03 -6.06
CA TYR A 76 -4.54 18.13 -5.84
C TYR A 76 -3.18 18.81 -5.95
N ILE A 77 -3.01 19.74 -6.89
CA ILE A 77 -1.73 20.46 -7.08
C ILE A 77 -1.32 21.26 -5.84
N PHE A 78 -2.27 21.67 -5.01
CA PHE A 78 -1.97 22.34 -3.75
C PHE A 78 -1.60 21.36 -2.65
N THR A 79 -2.26 20.19 -2.59
CA THR A 79 -1.86 19.12 -1.67
C THR A 79 -0.50 18.52 -2.02
N ASN A 80 -0.18 18.40 -3.31
CA ASN A 80 1.12 17.94 -3.81
C ASN A 80 2.13 19.10 -3.85
N SER A 81 2.47 19.60 -2.67
CA SER A 81 3.36 20.75 -2.44
C SER A 81 4.21 20.53 -1.19
N SER A 82 4.96 21.55 -0.77
CA SER A 82 5.65 21.51 0.52
C SER A 82 4.69 21.40 1.71
N ASP A 83 5.19 20.85 2.82
CA ASP A 83 4.43 20.67 4.06
C ASP A 83 3.77 21.99 4.51
N LYS A 84 4.45 23.11 4.31
CA LYS A 84 3.94 24.46 4.64
C LYS A 84 2.69 24.83 3.85
N ILE A 85 2.61 24.45 2.57
CA ILE A 85 1.42 24.68 1.74
C ILE A 85 0.30 23.71 2.12
N ALA A 86 0.64 22.44 2.42
CA ALA A 86 -0.33 21.47 2.90
C ALA A 86 -0.97 21.91 4.22
N GLN A 87 -0.19 22.41 5.18
CA GLN A 87 -0.69 22.97 6.45
C GLN A 87 -1.64 24.17 6.23
N LEU A 88 -1.31 25.08 5.30
CA LEU A 88 -2.21 26.17 4.95
C LEU A 88 -3.54 25.64 4.36
N LEU A 89 -3.48 24.60 3.54
CA LEU A 89 -4.66 23.97 2.97
C LEU A 89 -5.53 23.29 4.04
N VAL A 90 -4.93 22.68 5.07
CA VAL A 90 -5.66 22.08 6.20
C VAL A 90 -6.54 23.10 6.92
N SER A 91 -6.08 24.34 7.08
CA SER A 91 -6.88 25.42 7.68
C SER A 91 -8.20 25.72 6.95
N LYS A 92 -8.35 25.21 5.71
CA LYS A 92 -9.55 25.34 4.89
C LYS A 92 -10.52 24.16 5.02
N ASN A 93 -10.26 23.21 5.93
CA ASN A 93 -11.09 22.03 6.20
C ASN A 93 -11.36 21.16 4.95
N PRO A 94 -10.30 20.63 4.29
CA PRO A 94 -10.45 19.92 3.02
C PRO A 94 -11.10 18.53 3.15
N PHE A 95 -11.06 17.93 4.34
CA PHE A 95 -11.40 16.51 4.54
C PHE A 95 -12.84 16.17 4.18
N GLN A 96 -13.81 17.03 4.52
CA GLN A 96 -15.22 16.80 4.16
C GLN A 96 -15.38 16.66 2.63
N ALA A 97 -14.77 17.58 1.88
CA ALA A 97 -14.82 17.57 0.43
C ALA A 97 -14.10 16.34 -0.15
N LEU A 98 -12.92 16.01 0.37
CA LEU A 98 -12.12 14.90 -0.12
C LEU A 98 -12.76 13.53 0.15
N PHE A 99 -13.27 13.29 1.37
CA PHE A 99 -13.94 12.02 1.70
C PHE A 99 -15.25 11.84 0.95
N ARG A 100 -15.98 12.92 0.64
CA ARG A 100 -17.18 12.84 -0.22
C ARG A 100 -16.88 12.30 -1.61
N LEU A 101 -15.67 12.54 -2.13
CA LEU A 101 -15.29 12.06 -3.46
C LEU A 101 -14.97 10.57 -3.50
N PHE A 102 -15.03 9.85 -2.38
CA PHE A 102 -14.84 8.39 -2.37
C PHE A 102 -16.02 7.68 -3.05
N ASP A 103 -17.22 8.27 -2.97
CA ASP A 103 -18.42 7.75 -3.60
C ASP A 103 -18.54 8.15 -5.10
N HIS A 104 -17.47 8.73 -5.67
CA HIS A 104 -17.48 9.24 -7.04
C HIS A 104 -17.40 8.09 -8.06
N PRO A 105 -18.20 8.07 -9.14
CA PRO A 105 -18.24 6.95 -10.09
C PRO A 105 -16.97 6.82 -10.95
N ASN A 106 -16.19 7.91 -11.10
CA ASN A 106 -14.92 7.90 -11.82
C ASN A 106 -13.74 7.63 -10.88
N ILE A 107 -13.10 6.48 -11.04
CA ILE A 107 -11.94 6.04 -10.23
C ILE A 107 -10.77 7.02 -10.25
N PHE A 108 -10.55 7.77 -11.35
CA PHE A 108 -9.48 8.76 -11.41
C PHE A 108 -9.74 9.95 -10.48
N VAL A 109 -11.01 10.32 -10.26
CA VAL A 109 -11.36 11.37 -9.29
C VAL A 109 -11.13 10.87 -7.88
N VAL A 110 -11.58 9.65 -7.61
CA VAL A 110 -11.42 9.00 -6.31
C VAL A 110 -9.93 8.90 -5.95
N ASN A 111 -9.11 8.33 -6.83
CA ASN A 111 -7.66 8.15 -6.61
C ASN A 111 -6.97 9.48 -6.34
N ARG A 112 -7.43 10.56 -6.98
CA ARG A 112 -6.89 11.90 -6.77
C ARG A 112 -7.29 12.49 -5.42
N ALA A 113 -8.52 12.24 -4.96
CA ALA A 113 -8.95 12.63 -3.63
C ALA A 113 -8.16 11.89 -2.54
N VAL A 114 -7.94 10.58 -2.71
CA VAL A 114 -7.13 9.78 -1.77
C VAL A 114 -5.68 10.25 -1.74
N ALA A 115 -5.07 10.49 -2.90
CA ALA A 115 -3.72 11.04 -2.99
C ALA A 115 -3.61 12.41 -2.31
N SER A 116 -4.64 13.25 -2.44
CA SER A 116 -4.72 14.53 -1.72
C SER A 116 -4.79 14.37 -0.20
N ILE A 117 -5.57 13.41 0.29
CA ILE A 117 -5.61 13.08 1.73
C ILE A 117 -4.23 12.60 2.19
N TYR A 118 -3.64 11.64 1.49
CA TYR A 118 -2.29 11.16 1.80
C TYR A 118 -1.27 12.29 1.89
N ASN A 119 -1.23 13.17 0.89
CA ASN A 119 -0.32 14.31 0.86
C ASN A 119 -0.52 15.29 2.03
N ILE A 120 -1.76 15.44 2.51
CA ILE A 120 -2.05 16.24 3.70
C ILE A 120 -1.54 15.53 4.97
N LEU A 121 -1.75 14.21 5.06
CA LEU A 121 -1.36 13.44 6.24
C LEU A 121 0.16 13.31 6.35
N ILE A 122 0.87 13.02 5.26
CA ILE A 122 2.34 12.98 5.28
C ILE A 122 2.93 14.33 5.71
N ALA A 123 2.36 15.45 5.28
CA ALA A 123 2.79 16.77 5.75
C ALA A 123 2.54 16.98 7.25
N GLY A 124 1.44 16.42 7.77
CA GLY A 124 1.16 16.37 9.20
C GLY A 124 2.21 15.57 9.97
N SER A 125 2.52 14.35 9.50
CA SER A 125 3.57 13.50 10.06
C SER A 125 4.96 14.16 10.00
N ASN A 126 5.34 14.77 8.87
CA ASN A 126 6.63 15.46 8.71
C ASN A 126 6.82 16.63 9.70
N THR A 127 5.74 17.16 10.25
CA THR A 127 5.76 18.34 11.12
C THR A 127 5.39 18.02 12.58
N THR A 128 5.24 16.74 12.91
CA THR A 128 4.89 16.25 14.24
C THR A 128 5.89 15.17 14.65
N ALA A 129 6.27 15.12 15.94
CA ALA A 129 7.12 14.04 16.42
C ALA A 129 6.37 12.70 16.32
N THR A 130 7.05 11.61 15.96
CA THR A 130 6.43 10.28 15.80
C THR A 130 5.80 9.72 17.08
N SER A 131 6.19 10.23 18.25
CA SER A 131 5.60 9.89 19.55
C SER A 131 4.29 10.62 19.84
N GLU A 132 4.02 11.73 19.16
CA GLU A 132 2.86 12.59 19.39
C GLU A 132 1.67 12.18 18.51
N PRO A 133 0.43 12.42 18.97
CA PRO A 133 -0.76 12.22 18.15
C PRO A 133 -0.69 12.97 16.82
N HIS A 134 -1.09 12.31 15.74
CA HIS A 134 -1.11 12.90 14.41
C HIS A 134 -2.07 14.11 14.40
N PRO A 135 -1.64 15.30 13.91
CA PRO A 135 -2.35 16.57 14.09
C PRO A 135 -3.71 16.60 13.40
N HIS A 136 -3.96 15.68 12.47
CA HIS A 136 -5.21 15.60 11.70
C HIS A 136 -6.06 14.37 12.04
N PHE A 137 -5.65 13.55 13.02
CA PHE A 137 -6.34 12.28 13.30
C PHE A 137 -7.80 12.49 13.72
N ALA A 138 -8.06 13.37 14.69
CA ALA A 138 -9.42 13.63 15.16
C ALA A 138 -10.35 14.13 14.04
N THR A 139 -9.83 14.99 13.15
CA THR A 139 -10.56 15.47 11.98
C THR A 139 -10.87 14.36 10.99
N VAL A 140 -9.91 13.47 10.72
CA VAL A 140 -10.12 12.31 9.85
C VAL A 140 -11.15 11.34 10.44
N GLN A 141 -11.03 11.05 11.73
CA GLN A 141 -11.95 10.16 12.46
C GLN A 141 -13.38 10.69 12.42
N ALA A 142 -13.58 12.00 12.56
CA ALA A 142 -14.91 12.64 12.51
C ALA A 142 -15.65 12.47 11.17
N PHE A 143 -14.99 12.02 10.10
CA PHE A 143 -15.59 11.79 8.77
C PHE A 143 -15.62 10.31 8.35
N ASP A 144 -15.49 9.39 9.31
CA ASP A 144 -15.33 7.94 9.11
C ASP A 144 -14.13 7.63 8.20
N GLY A 145 -13.10 8.48 8.26
CA GLY A 145 -11.99 8.43 7.33
C GLY A 145 -11.16 7.15 7.46
N ILE A 146 -11.05 6.59 8.66
CA ILE A 146 -10.36 5.31 8.90
C ILE A 146 -11.06 4.17 8.17
N GLN A 147 -12.38 4.07 8.30
CA GLN A 147 -13.19 3.05 7.61
C GLN A 147 -13.22 3.27 6.09
N LYS A 148 -13.17 4.53 5.63
CA LYS A 148 -13.13 4.84 4.19
C LYS A 148 -11.78 4.53 3.55
N LEU A 149 -10.68 4.71 4.28
CA LEU A 149 -9.33 4.41 3.79
C LEU A 149 -9.02 2.90 3.77
N SER A 150 -9.75 2.09 4.53
CA SER A 150 -9.55 0.63 4.63
C SER A 150 -10.33 -0.20 3.61
N LYS A 151 -11.36 0.35 2.96
CA LYS A 151 -12.31 -0.41 2.12
C LYS A 151 -11.95 -0.54 0.63
N ASP A 152 -10.86 0.05 0.16
CA ASP A 152 -10.61 0.19 -1.27
C ASP A 152 -9.22 -0.27 -1.70
N ASP A 153 -9.21 -1.47 -2.28
CA ASP A 153 -8.02 -2.29 -2.49
C ASP A 153 -7.12 -1.78 -3.62
N GLU A 154 -7.61 -0.87 -4.45
CA GLU A 154 -6.87 -0.34 -5.60
C GLU A 154 -6.10 0.96 -5.29
N LYS A 155 -6.06 1.39 -4.02
CA LYS A 155 -5.53 2.71 -3.65
C LYS A 155 -4.34 2.61 -2.73
N VAL A 156 -3.14 2.49 -3.30
CA VAL A 156 -1.85 2.59 -2.58
C VAL A 156 -1.81 3.80 -1.63
N PHE A 157 -2.38 4.94 -2.05
CA PHE A 157 -2.46 6.14 -1.21
C PHE A 157 -3.36 5.99 0.02
N ALA A 158 -4.38 5.13 -0.02
CA ALA A 158 -5.29 4.93 1.12
C ALA A 158 -4.59 4.17 2.25
N LYS A 159 -3.89 3.08 1.90
CA LYS A 159 -2.96 2.38 2.81
C LYS A 159 -1.95 3.34 3.42
N ASN A 160 -1.24 4.09 2.58
CA ASN A 160 -0.19 4.99 3.07
C ASN A 160 -0.77 6.09 3.96
N ALA A 161 -1.96 6.63 3.63
CA ALA A 161 -2.67 7.59 4.46
C ALA A 161 -3.02 7.02 5.85
N LEU A 162 -3.55 5.79 5.91
CA LEU A 162 -3.85 5.13 7.18
C LEU A 162 -2.57 4.85 7.98
N SER A 163 -1.49 4.45 7.32
CA SER A 163 -0.18 4.26 7.94
C SER A 163 0.35 5.55 8.58
N GLN A 164 0.23 6.71 7.92
CA GLN A 164 0.63 8.00 8.52
C GLN A 164 -0.16 8.31 9.80
N LEU A 165 -1.46 7.96 9.85
CA LEU A 165 -2.30 8.16 11.04
C LEU A 165 -1.94 7.22 12.18
N ALA A 166 -1.48 6.02 11.87
CA ALA A 166 -1.21 4.98 12.85
C ALA A 166 0.15 5.13 13.55
N GLN A 167 1.05 6.00 13.09
CA GLN A 167 2.47 6.03 13.53
C GLN A 167 2.66 6.03 15.07
N ASN A 168 1.97 6.90 15.81
CA ASN A 168 2.06 6.92 17.27
C ASN A 168 1.11 5.92 17.94
N SER A 169 1.48 5.52 19.16
CA SER A 169 0.76 4.52 19.95
C SER A 169 -0.67 4.92 20.33
N ALA A 170 -0.94 6.22 20.58
CA ALA A 170 -2.28 6.68 20.96
C ALA A 170 -3.27 6.57 19.79
N ASN A 171 -2.89 7.01 18.60
CA ASN A 171 -3.71 6.87 17.40
C ASN A 171 -3.85 5.43 16.96
N LEU A 172 -2.78 4.62 17.08
CA LEU A 172 -2.87 3.19 16.86
C LEU A 172 -3.87 2.55 17.80
N ALA A 173 -3.84 2.87 19.10
CA ALA A 173 -4.78 2.32 20.06
C ALA A 173 -6.24 2.69 19.71
N GLU A 174 -6.50 3.90 19.24
CA GLU A 174 -7.83 4.31 18.75
C GLU A 174 -8.25 3.55 17.48
N ILE A 175 -7.36 3.41 16.49
CA ILE A 175 -7.64 2.60 15.29
C ILE A 175 -7.95 1.16 15.69
N MET A 176 -7.16 0.58 16.61
CA MET A 176 -7.27 -0.80 17.04
C MET A 176 -8.55 -1.10 17.83
N LYS A 177 -9.28 -0.10 18.33
CA LYS A 177 -10.60 -0.33 18.95
C LYS A 177 -11.63 -0.87 17.95
N ASP A 178 -11.49 -0.48 16.70
CA ASP A 178 -12.38 -0.90 15.60
C ASP A 178 -11.80 -2.11 14.82
N VAL A 179 -10.61 -2.60 15.20
CA VAL A 179 -9.93 -3.73 14.56
C VAL A 179 -10.01 -4.98 15.44
N ASP A 180 -10.90 -5.89 15.06
CA ASP A 180 -11.04 -7.20 15.69
C ASP A 180 -10.24 -8.25 14.90
N LEU A 181 -9.10 -8.70 15.46
CA LEU A 181 -8.23 -9.68 14.82
C LEU A 181 -8.91 -11.05 14.66
N ASP A 182 -9.77 -11.45 15.60
CA ASP A 182 -10.50 -12.71 15.52
C ASP A 182 -11.55 -12.62 14.39
N GLN A 183 -12.21 -11.47 14.26
CA GLN A 183 -13.13 -11.22 13.15
C GLN A 183 -12.42 -11.22 11.79
N ILE A 184 -11.22 -10.64 11.70
CA ILE A 184 -10.38 -10.68 10.50
C ILE A 184 -10.01 -12.13 10.16
N ALA A 185 -9.53 -12.90 11.13
CA ALA A 185 -9.21 -14.32 10.93
C ALA A 185 -10.42 -15.09 10.39
N ASN A 186 -11.61 -14.88 10.99
CA ASN A 186 -12.86 -15.49 10.55
C ASN A 186 -13.28 -15.04 9.14
N ASN A 187 -13.08 -13.77 8.79
CA ASN A 187 -13.38 -13.25 7.45
C ASN A 187 -12.48 -13.88 6.38
N LEU A 188 -11.18 -14.00 6.65
CA LEU A 188 -10.21 -14.62 5.73
C LEU A 188 -10.49 -16.12 5.51
N GLN A 189 -11.09 -16.81 6.49
CA GLN A 189 -11.50 -18.20 6.33
C GLN A 189 -12.77 -18.40 5.50
N LYS A 190 -13.55 -17.34 5.23
CA LYS A 190 -14.74 -17.44 4.38
C LYS A 190 -14.36 -17.82 2.95
N LYS A 191 -15.00 -18.86 2.44
CA LYS A 191 -14.84 -19.28 1.04
C LYS A 191 -15.53 -18.29 0.11
N LEU A 192 -15.01 -18.18 -1.12
CA LEU A 192 -15.68 -17.47 -2.21
C LEU A 192 -16.86 -18.30 -2.76
N ASP A 193 -17.89 -18.49 -1.97
CA ASP A 193 -19.10 -19.23 -2.36
C ASP A 193 -20.23 -18.26 -2.75
N GLY A 194 -21.16 -18.72 -3.59
CA GLY A 194 -22.32 -17.94 -4.03
C GLY A 194 -22.19 -17.38 -5.44
N ASN A 195 -22.99 -16.36 -5.75
CA ASN A 195 -22.94 -15.68 -7.05
C ASN A 195 -21.79 -14.66 -7.12
N GLU A 196 -21.52 -14.13 -8.32
CA GLU A 196 -20.42 -13.19 -8.56
C GLU A 196 -20.43 -11.97 -7.61
N GLU A 197 -21.60 -11.42 -7.32
CA GLU A 197 -21.72 -10.27 -6.41
C GLU A 197 -21.39 -10.67 -4.97
N GLN A 198 -21.87 -11.82 -4.50
CA GLN A 198 -21.55 -12.33 -3.16
C GLN A 198 -20.05 -12.61 -3.02
N GLN A 199 -19.44 -13.26 -4.01
CA GLN A 199 -18.00 -13.51 -4.04
C GLN A 199 -17.21 -12.20 -4.02
N LYS A 200 -17.65 -11.20 -4.79
CA LYS A 200 -17.04 -9.88 -4.81
C LYS A 200 -17.12 -9.17 -3.45
N GLN A 201 -18.26 -9.25 -2.76
CA GLN A 201 -18.40 -8.66 -1.43
C GLN A 201 -17.51 -9.36 -0.39
N ILE A 202 -17.38 -10.69 -0.47
CA ILE A 202 -16.45 -11.44 0.39
C ILE A 202 -15.01 -11.03 0.10
N GLN A 203 -14.63 -10.91 -1.18
CA GLN A 203 -13.31 -10.44 -1.59
C GLN A 203 -13.00 -9.04 -1.04
N ILE A 204 -13.90 -8.08 -1.23
CA ILE A 204 -13.72 -6.70 -0.76
C ILE A 204 -13.53 -6.66 0.75
N GLN A 205 -14.27 -7.47 1.50
CA GLN A 205 -14.10 -7.55 2.95
C GLN A 205 -12.73 -8.12 3.33
N GLN A 206 -12.32 -9.22 2.69
CA GLN A 206 -11.03 -9.86 2.96
C GLN A 206 -9.85 -8.97 2.62
N ASP A 207 -9.90 -8.30 1.48
CA ASP A 207 -8.84 -7.40 1.05
C ASP A 207 -8.76 -6.18 1.96
N GLY A 208 -9.90 -5.60 2.35
CA GLY A 208 -9.94 -4.48 3.30
C GLY A 208 -9.36 -4.85 4.67
N ASP A 209 -9.67 -6.06 5.17
CA ASP A 209 -9.08 -6.58 6.39
C ASP A 209 -7.54 -6.71 6.27
N CYS A 210 -7.05 -7.24 5.14
CA CYS A 210 -5.62 -7.33 4.86
C CYS A 210 -4.95 -5.95 4.73
N TRP A 211 -5.60 -4.96 4.12
CA TRP A 211 -5.06 -3.61 3.99
C TRP A 211 -4.99 -2.87 5.32
N ILE A 212 -5.92 -3.12 6.25
CA ILE A 212 -5.82 -2.61 7.61
C ILE A 212 -4.54 -3.14 8.26
N LEU A 213 -4.31 -4.45 8.23
CA LEU A 213 -3.09 -5.07 8.78
C LEU A 213 -1.83 -4.51 8.11
N ALA A 214 -1.83 -4.41 6.78
CA ALA A 214 -0.73 -3.84 6.02
C ALA A 214 -0.44 -2.38 6.37
N SER A 215 -1.46 -1.60 6.76
CA SER A 215 -1.31 -0.19 7.10
C SER A 215 -0.77 0.03 8.51
N ILE A 216 -1.29 -0.73 9.49
CA ILE A 216 -0.88 -0.57 10.90
C ILE A 216 0.54 -1.08 11.16
N LEU A 217 1.01 -2.08 10.39
CA LEU A 217 2.36 -2.65 10.48
C LEU A 217 3.40 -1.98 9.57
N SER A 218 2.97 -1.16 8.59
CA SER A 218 3.89 -0.53 7.65
C SER A 218 4.92 0.33 8.36
N GLU A 219 6.21 0.11 8.06
CA GLU A 219 7.35 0.87 8.61
C GLU A 219 7.46 0.85 10.15
N ARG A 220 6.80 -0.11 10.82
CA ARG A 220 6.72 -0.19 12.28
C ARG A 220 7.54 -1.36 12.81
N GLU A 221 8.38 -1.12 13.81
CA GLU A 221 8.95 -2.15 14.67
C GLU A 221 8.01 -2.38 15.86
N ASP A 222 7.23 -3.46 15.84
CA ASP A 222 6.20 -3.79 16.85
C ASP A 222 5.93 -5.29 16.81
N ASP A 223 6.79 -6.04 17.48
CA ASP A 223 6.71 -7.49 17.54
C ASP A 223 5.52 -7.97 18.39
N GLU A 224 5.08 -7.19 19.38
CA GLU A 224 3.90 -7.54 20.19
C GLU A 224 2.64 -7.60 19.30
N LEU A 225 2.42 -6.59 18.46
CA LEU A 225 1.30 -6.59 17.53
C LEU A 225 1.42 -7.73 16.50
N ARG A 226 2.62 -7.98 15.95
CA ARG A 226 2.85 -9.10 15.02
C ARG A 226 2.53 -10.44 15.67
N LEU A 227 3.00 -10.66 16.89
CA LEU A 227 2.75 -11.90 17.63
C LEU A 227 1.25 -12.08 17.91
N ARG A 228 0.53 -11.01 18.26
CA ARG A 228 -0.94 -11.04 18.40
C ARG A 228 -1.63 -11.42 17.08
N ILE A 229 -1.20 -10.87 15.96
CA ILE A 229 -1.73 -11.22 14.63
C ILE A 229 -1.44 -12.69 14.28
N ILE A 230 -0.22 -13.18 14.53
CA ILE A 230 0.15 -14.58 14.31
C ILE A 230 -0.73 -15.51 15.16
N ASN A 231 -0.90 -15.19 16.45
CA ASN A 231 -1.66 -16.00 17.40
C ASN A 231 -3.18 -15.98 17.14
N SER A 232 -3.71 -14.97 16.45
CA SER A 232 -5.13 -14.91 16.07
C SER A 232 -5.53 -15.86 14.93
N GLY A 233 -4.55 -16.54 14.30
CA GLY A 233 -4.82 -17.46 13.17
C GLY A 233 -4.95 -16.78 11.81
N ILE A 234 -4.70 -15.47 11.73
CA ILE A 234 -4.67 -14.72 10.46
C ILE A 234 -3.62 -15.29 9.50
N VAL A 235 -2.43 -15.64 10.01
CA VAL A 235 -1.36 -16.23 9.19
C VAL A 235 -1.79 -17.58 8.60
N ASP A 236 -2.41 -18.44 9.41
CA ASP A 236 -2.93 -19.73 8.94
C ASP A 236 -3.99 -19.53 7.84
N ALA A 237 -4.88 -18.54 8.00
CA ALA A 237 -5.89 -18.21 7.00
C ALA A 237 -5.27 -17.70 5.68
N LEU A 238 -4.26 -16.81 5.76
CA LEU A 238 -3.52 -16.31 4.59
C LEU A 238 -2.82 -17.46 3.85
N LEU A 239 -2.10 -18.33 4.56
CA LEU A 239 -1.42 -19.48 3.98
C LEU A 239 -2.40 -20.44 3.31
N ASN A 240 -3.57 -20.68 3.90
CA ASN A 240 -4.62 -21.49 3.29
C ASN A 240 -5.18 -20.85 2.01
N ILE A 241 -5.42 -19.53 1.99
CA ILE A 241 -5.82 -18.79 0.77
C ILE A 241 -4.76 -18.98 -0.32
N PHE A 242 -3.49 -18.75 0.02
CA PHE A 242 -2.36 -18.88 -0.91
C PHE A 242 -2.20 -20.29 -1.45
N LEU A 243 -2.54 -21.32 -0.68
CA LEU A 243 -2.39 -22.71 -1.10
C LEU A 243 -3.55 -23.19 -1.98
N THR A 244 -4.78 -22.76 -1.68
CA THR A 244 -6.00 -23.41 -2.20
C THR A 244 -6.78 -22.60 -3.24
N ARG A 245 -6.69 -21.27 -3.21
CA ARG A 245 -7.52 -20.38 -4.03
C ARG A 245 -6.98 -20.22 -5.45
N ASP A 246 -7.85 -20.01 -6.44
CA ASP A 246 -7.42 -19.67 -7.80
C ASP A 246 -6.48 -18.46 -7.78
N LEU A 247 -5.33 -18.57 -8.46
CA LEU A 247 -4.27 -17.55 -8.41
C LEU A 247 -4.79 -16.18 -8.85
N ASN A 248 -5.68 -16.10 -9.85
CA ASN A 248 -6.16 -14.81 -10.37
C ASN A 248 -7.09 -14.07 -9.40
N THR A 249 -7.57 -14.75 -8.35
CA THR A 249 -8.42 -14.16 -7.30
C THR A 249 -7.64 -13.78 -6.05
N ILE A 250 -6.32 -14.06 -6.02
CA ILE A 250 -5.44 -13.61 -4.95
C ILE A 250 -4.96 -12.21 -5.33
N THR A 251 -5.47 -11.21 -4.62
CA THR A 251 -5.07 -9.82 -4.81
C THR A 251 -3.79 -9.52 -4.03
N ARG A 252 -3.20 -8.35 -4.28
CA ARG A 252 -2.00 -7.90 -3.57
C ARG A 252 -2.25 -7.66 -2.08
N ALA A 253 -3.49 -7.42 -1.67
CA ALA A 253 -3.84 -7.20 -0.27
C ALA A 253 -3.30 -8.32 0.62
N PHE A 254 -3.52 -9.58 0.22
CA PHE A 254 -3.07 -10.75 0.97
C PHE A 254 -1.54 -10.87 1.01
N SER A 255 -0.86 -10.76 -0.14
CA SER A 255 0.61 -10.88 -0.21
C SER A 255 1.28 -9.77 0.58
N GLN A 256 0.75 -8.55 0.50
CA GLN A 256 1.26 -7.42 1.24
C GLN A 256 1.05 -7.57 2.75
N ALA A 257 -0.11 -8.06 3.19
CA ALA A 257 -0.39 -8.31 4.61
C ALA A 257 0.58 -9.35 5.19
N PHE A 258 0.89 -10.41 4.43
CA PHE A 258 1.91 -11.37 4.82
C PHE A 258 3.31 -10.76 4.82
N PHE A 259 3.65 -9.97 3.79
CA PHE A 259 4.95 -9.32 3.69
C PHE A 259 5.27 -8.40 4.86
N VAL A 260 4.33 -7.55 5.28
CA VAL A 260 4.59 -6.63 6.40
C VAL A 260 4.83 -7.36 7.74
N LEU A 261 4.31 -8.58 7.90
CA LEU A 261 4.57 -9.40 9.09
C LEU A 261 6.04 -9.87 9.14
N THR A 262 6.67 -10.03 7.98
CA THR A 262 8.07 -10.46 7.82
C THR A 262 9.07 -9.30 7.75
N THR A 263 8.63 -8.05 7.73
CA THR A 263 9.52 -6.88 7.64
C THR A 263 9.66 -6.21 8.99
N ASN A 264 10.87 -5.76 9.33
CA ASN A 264 11.18 -5.10 10.60
C ASN A 264 10.66 -5.92 11.81
N SER A 265 10.78 -7.24 11.69
CA SER A 265 10.43 -8.25 12.69
C SER A 265 11.68 -8.73 13.42
N SER A 266 11.52 -9.18 14.65
CA SER A 266 12.58 -9.90 15.36
C SER A 266 12.73 -11.35 14.90
N ASP A 267 13.85 -11.96 15.27
CA ASP A 267 14.12 -13.38 15.07
C ASP A 267 13.01 -14.28 15.64
N GLU A 268 12.40 -13.89 16.77
CA GLU A 268 11.29 -14.64 17.37
C GLU A 268 10.02 -14.61 16.52
N ILE A 269 9.74 -13.49 15.86
CA ILE A 269 8.61 -13.38 14.94
C ILE A 269 8.87 -14.20 13.69
N ASP A 270 10.07 -14.11 13.12
CA ASP A 270 10.44 -14.88 11.93
C ASP A 270 10.40 -16.39 12.24
N GLN A 271 10.83 -16.80 13.42
CA GLN A 271 10.71 -18.18 13.91
C GLN A 271 9.25 -18.60 14.04
N SER A 272 8.40 -17.75 14.62
CA SER A 272 6.96 -18.01 14.75
C SER A 272 6.26 -18.14 13.39
N LEU A 273 6.69 -17.36 12.40
CA LEU A 273 6.19 -17.46 11.02
C LEU A 273 6.69 -18.72 10.32
N TYR A 274 7.95 -19.10 10.54
CA TYR A 274 8.51 -20.36 10.02
C TYR A 274 7.76 -21.58 10.55
N GLU A 275 7.39 -21.59 11.85
CA GLU A 275 6.62 -22.67 12.48
C GLU A 275 5.21 -22.85 11.90
N LYS A 276 4.72 -21.89 11.11
CA LYS A 276 3.46 -22.01 10.34
C LYS A 276 3.63 -22.77 9.01
N HIS A 277 4.83 -23.28 8.72
CA HIS A 277 5.17 -23.98 7.46
C HIS A 277 4.75 -23.20 6.21
N PRO A 278 5.26 -21.96 6.03
CA PRO A 278 4.74 -21.06 5.01
C PRO A 278 5.18 -21.42 3.59
N TYR A 279 6.28 -22.18 3.44
CA TYR A 279 6.93 -22.37 2.14
C TYR A 279 6.03 -22.98 1.06
N PRO A 280 5.27 -24.07 1.27
CA PRO A 280 4.43 -24.63 0.21
C PRO A 280 3.45 -23.61 -0.40
N ALA A 281 2.86 -22.76 0.44
CA ALA A 281 1.92 -21.73 0.04
C ALA A 281 2.62 -20.56 -0.68
N LEU A 282 3.72 -20.04 -0.12
CA LEU A 282 4.48 -18.95 -0.73
C LEU A 282 5.15 -19.37 -2.06
N ILE A 283 5.69 -20.60 -2.12
CA ILE A 283 6.31 -21.16 -3.33
C ILE A 283 5.28 -21.36 -4.46
N ARG A 284 4.00 -21.59 -4.14
CA ARG A 284 2.92 -21.58 -5.13
C ARG A 284 2.70 -20.19 -5.74
N LEU A 285 2.76 -19.13 -4.92
CA LEU A 285 2.55 -17.74 -5.34
C LEU A 285 3.63 -17.18 -6.26
N LEU A 286 4.84 -17.75 -6.32
CA LEU A 286 5.90 -17.29 -7.25
C LEU A 286 5.51 -17.39 -8.74
N ASN A 287 4.48 -18.19 -9.05
CA ASN A 287 3.92 -18.32 -10.40
C ASN A 287 2.82 -17.29 -10.70
N HIS A 288 2.57 -16.34 -9.81
CA HIS A 288 1.53 -15.34 -10.00
C HIS A 288 1.88 -14.39 -11.17
N PRO A 289 0.89 -13.98 -12.00
CA PRO A 289 1.15 -13.09 -13.15
C PRO A 289 1.47 -11.65 -12.72
N ASN A 290 0.95 -11.20 -11.59
CA ASN A 290 1.27 -9.88 -11.03
C ASN A 290 2.65 -9.90 -10.33
N ASN A 291 3.56 -9.06 -10.83
CA ASN A 291 4.90 -8.92 -10.27
C ASN A 291 4.91 -8.34 -8.86
N ASP A 292 3.96 -7.50 -8.47
CA ASP A 292 3.92 -6.96 -7.11
C ASP A 292 3.66 -8.08 -6.08
N ILE A 293 2.73 -8.99 -6.39
CA ILE A 293 2.46 -10.18 -5.55
C ILE A 293 3.69 -11.09 -5.50
N THR A 294 4.36 -11.25 -6.64
CA THR A 294 5.60 -12.05 -6.73
C THR A 294 6.72 -11.43 -5.90
N ASP A 295 6.83 -10.10 -5.91
CA ASP A 295 7.82 -9.33 -5.17
C ASP A 295 7.59 -9.37 -3.65
N ASP A 296 6.34 -9.18 -3.20
CA ASP A 296 5.93 -9.37 -1.81
C ASP A 296 6.29 -10.80 -1.35
N THR A 297 5.94 -11.81 -2.17
CA THR A 297 6.14 -13.23 -1.85
C THR A 297 7.62 -13.60 -1.73
N ILE A 298 8.46 -13.25 -2.71
CA ILE A 298 9.89 -13.61 -2.68
C ILE A 298 10.61 -12.87 -1.55
N SER A 299 10.17 -11.64 -1.23
CA SER A 299 10.72 -10.89 -0.09
C SER A 299 10.35 -11.56 1.24
N SER A 300 9.10 -12.01 1.40
CA SER A 300 8.69 -12.76 2.60
C SER A 300 9.46 -14.06 2.78
N ILE A 301 9.66 -14.82 1.70
CA ILE A 301 10.47 -16.04 1.76
C ILE A 301 11.92 -15.70 2.16
N TYR A 302 12.48 -14.64 1.58
CA TYR A 302 13.84 -14.20 1.91
C TYR A 302 13.97 -13.84 3.40
N ASN A 303 13.06 -13.03 3.93
CA ASN A 303 13.08 -12.59 5.33
C ASN A 303 12.97 -13.78 6.29
N ILE A 304 12.01 -14.70 6.09
CA ILE A 304 11.88 -15.90 6.95
C ILE A 304 13.12 -16.80 6.85
N MET A 305 13.75 -16.85 5.67
CA MET A 305 14.93 -17.69 5.44
C MET A 305 16.20 -17.11 6.07
N ILE A 306 16.32 -15.78 6.17
CA ILE A 306 17.55 -15.14 6.67
C ILE A 306 17.81 -15.51 8.12
N LEU A 307 16.78 -15.70 8.94
CA LEU A 307 16.87 -16.24 10.30
C LEU A 307 17.70 -17.53 10.33
N GLY A 308 17.42 -18.46 9.42
CA GLY A 308 18.15 -19.73 9.33
C GLY A 308 19.61 -19.53 8.91
N THR A 309 19.91 -18.47 8.15
CA THR A 309 21.28 -18.09 7.78
C THR A 309 22.03 -17.48 8.96
N ASP A 310 21.39 -16.61 9.74
CA ASP A 310 22.01 -15.83 10.81
C ASP A 310 22.19 -16.61 12.11
N THR A 311 21.32 -17.59 12.37
CA THR A 311 21.35 -18.42 13.59
C THR A 311 22.26 -19.66 13.49
N THR A 312 22.83 -19.95 12.31
CA THR A 312 23.67 -21.14 12.09
C THR A 312 25.02 -20.79 11.47
N SER A 313 26.04 -21.62 11.68
CA SER A 313 27.39 -21.35 11.18
C SER A 313 27.43 -21.31 9.65
N ILE A 314 28.27 -20.45 9.08
CA ILE A 314 28.49 -20.37 7.63
C ILE A 314 29.01 -21.69 7.02
N SER A 315 29.63 -22.55 7.82
CA SER A 315 30.10 -23.88 7.41
C SER A 315 28.99 -24.94 7.41
N GLU A 316 27.81 -24.62 7.95
CA GLU A 316 26.67 -25.52 8.03
C GLU A 316 25.72 -25.29 6.85
N LYS A 317 25.08 -26.38 6.41
CA LYS A 317 24.03 -26.32 5.39
C LYS A 317 22.85 -25.50 5.91
N HIS A 318 22.15 -24.82 5.01
CA HIS A 318 21.01 -23.99 5.39
C HIS A 318 19.89 -24.84 6.05
N PRO A 319 19.40 -24.48 7.25
CA PRO A 319 18.44 -25.30 7.99
C PRO A 319 17.11 -25.48 7.24
N HIS A 320 16.66 -24.48 6.50
CA HIS A 320 15.40 -24.52 5.74
C HIS A 320 15.51 -25.23 4.37
N PHE A 321 16.69 -25.74 3.98
CA PHE A 321 16.91 -26.30 2.63
C PHE A 321 15.97 -27.47 2.32
N ALA A 322 15.84 -28.42 3.25
CA ALA A 322 15.05 -29.62 3.04
C ALA A 322 13.56 -29.32 2.85
N GLU A 323 13.01 -28.38 3.61
CA GLU A 323 11.60 -27.99 3.53
C GLU A 323 11.29 -27.31 2.20
N ILE A 324 12.12 -26.34 1.78
CA ILE A 324 11.98 -25.67 0.48
C ILE A 324 12.15 -26.67 -0.68
N GLN A 325 13.08 -27.62 -0.56
CA GLN A 325 13.25 -28.65 -1.57
C GLN A 325 12.03 -29.58 -1.67
N SER A 326 11.35 -29.86 -0.55
CA SER A 326 10.17 -30.74 -0.50
C SER A 326 8.96 -30.19 -1.26
N CYS A 327 8.85 -28.86 -1.38
CA CYS A 327 7.81 -28.18 -2.14
C CYS A 327 8.30 -27.69 -3.53
N ASP A 328 9.39 -28.26 -4.03
CA ASP A 328 9.98 -27.96 -5.35
C ASP A 328 10.42 -26.49 -5.49
N GLY A 329 10.77 -25.86 -4.35
CA GLY A 329 11.11 -24.45 -4.28
C GLY A 329 12.39 -24.09 -5.02
N ILE A 330 13.40 -24.96 -5.03
CA ILE A 330 14.66 -24.73 -5.77
C ILE A 330 14.39 -24.55 -7.27
N ARG A 331 13.60 -25.44 -7.86
CA ARG A 331 13.24 -25.34 -9.29
C ARG A 331 12.41 -24.08 -9.55
N LYS A 332 11.42 -23.80 -8.69
CA LYS A 332 10.54 -22.63 -8.84
C LYS A 332 11.27 -21.29 -8.69
N PHE A 333 12.24 -21.18 -7.79
CA PHE A 333 13.14 -20.02 -7.74
C PHE A 333 13.94 -19.89 -9.02
N PHE A 334 14.46 -20.99 -9.56
CA PHE A 334 15.21 -20.91 -10.81
C PHE A 334 14.33 -20.51 -11.99
N ASP A 335 13.13 -21.09 -12.11
CA ASP A 335 12.14 -20.71 -13.12
C ASP A 335 11.79 -19.22 -13.02
N LEU A 336 11.58 -18.70 -11.81
CA LEU A 336 11.36 -17.28 -11.54
C LEU A 336 12.57 -16.44 -11.99
N PHE A 337 13.80 -16.82 -11.63
CA PHE A 337 15.02 -16.12 -12.04
C PHE A 337 15.19 -16.03 -13.56
N LYS A 338 14.71 -17.04 -14.30
CA LYS A 338 14.77 -17.12 -15.76
C LYS A 338 13.68 -16.32 -16.46
N ARG A 339 12.64 -15.85 -15.75
CA ARG A 339 11.61 -14.97 -16.31
C ARG A 339 12.22 -13.64 -16.79
N ASN A 340 11.72 -13.16 -17.91
CA ASN A 340 12.14 -11.89 -18.52
C ASN A 340 11.21 -10.72 -18.17
N ASP A 341 10.04 -11.02 -17.62
CA ASP A 341 8.99 -10.06 -17.27
C ASP A 341 9.06 -9.59 -15.82
N ILE A 342 10.02 -10.07 -15.01
CA ILE A 342 10.20 -9.70 -13.60
C ILE A 342 11.15 -8.52 -13.41
N THR A 343 11.03 -7.84 -12.27
CA THR A 343 11.88 -6.69 -11.93
C THR A 343 13.30 -7.13 -11.54
N LYS A 344 14.26 -6.19 -11.62
CA LYS A 344 15.63 -6.39 -11.11
C LYS A 344 15.62 -6.81 -9.64
N ARG A 345 14.74 -6.21 -8.83
CA ARG A 345 14.59 -6.52 -7.40
C ARG A 345 14.22 -8.00 -7.18
N ILE A 346 13.15 -8.48 -7.82
CA ILE A 346 12.72 -9.89 -7.74
C ILE A 346 13.87 -10.82 -8.11
N LYS A 347 14.55 -10.53 -9.23
CA LYS A 347 15.66 -11.36 -9.72
C LYS A 347 16.83 -11.42 -8.75
N ASN A 348 17.17 -10.29 -8.13
CA ASN A 348 18.25 -10.20 -7.14
C ASN A 348 17.90 -11.01 -5.88
N ILE A 349 16.73 -10.79 -5.30
CA ILE A 349 16.29 -11.52 -4.09
C ILE A 349 16.23 -13.03 -4.38
N THR A 350 15.67 -13.43 -5.53
CA THR A 350 15.61 -14.84 -5.95
C THR A 350 16.99 -15.48 -6.02
N SER A 351 17.98 -14.77 -6.59
CA SER A 351 19.35 -15.26 -6.66
C SER A 351 20.01 -15.41 -5.28
N ARG A 352 19.66 -14.54 -4.33
CA ARG A 352 20.12 -14.62 -2.93
C ARG A 352 19.51 -15.77 -2.18
N CYS A 353 18.19 -16.00 -2.32
CA CYS A 353 17.54 -17.18 -1.78
C CYS A 353 18.27 -18.45 -2.24
N LEU A 354 18.55 -18.58 -3.54
CA LEU A 354 19.30 -19.72 -4.07
C LEU A 354 20.74 -19.78 -3.53
N GLY A 355 21.43 -18.65 -3.44
CA GLY A 355 22.77 -18.57 -2.84
C GLY A 355 22.82 -19.03 -1.39
N ASN A 356 21.93 -18.53 -0.55
CA ASN A 356 21.81 -18.88 0.87
C ASN A 356 21.41 -20.35 1.04
N LEU A 357 20.47 -20.86 0.24
CA LEU A 357 20.06 -22.25 0.31
C LEU A 357 21.20 -23.22 0.00
N PHE A 358 22.06 -22.89 -0.97
CA PHE A 358 23.23 -23.70 -1.31
C PHE A 358 24.49 -23.36 -0.48
N ARG A 359 24.36 -22.61 0.62
CA ARG A 359 25.47 -22.38 1.54
C ARG A 359 26.05 -23.70 2.05
N ALA A 360 27.38 -23.78 2.07
CA ALA A 360 28.15 -24.97 2.47
C ALA A 360 27.79 -26.27 1.71
N GLN A 361 27.24 -26.16 0.49
CA GLN A 361 26.96 -27.30 -0.38
C GLN A 361 27.14 -26.97 -1.87
N GLU A 362 27.39 -28.00 -2.68
CA GLU A 362 27.49 -27.84 -4.13
C GLU A 362 26.10 -27.66 -4.76
N ILE A 363 25.98 -26.75 -5.73
CA ILE A 363 24.83 -26.68 -6.64
C ILE A 363 25.01 -27.78 -7.72
N PRO A 364 24.21 -28.85 -7.72
CA PRO A 364 24.44 -29.99 -8.63
C PRO A 364 24.12 -29.65 -10.08
N ASP A 365 23.05 -28.88 -10.30
CA ASP A 365 22.66 -28.44 -11.63
C ASP A 365 23.66 -27.41 -12.17
N LYS A 366 24.33 -27.78 -13.27
CA LYS A 366 25.40 -26.97 -13.86
C LYS A 366 24.91 -25.62 -14.37
N GLN A 367 23.70 -25.56 -14.93
CA GLN A 367 23.15 -24.33 -15.49
C GLN A 367 22.77 -23.36 -14.38
N LEU A 368 22.01 -23.84 -13.39
CA LEU A 368 21.67 -23.12 -12.16
C LEU A 368 22.94 -22.57 -11.50
N ARG A 369 23.96 -23.42 -11.31
CA ARG A 369 25.23 -23.03 -10.72
C ARG A 369 25.90 -21.90 -11.48
N THR A 370 26.02 -22.03 -12.80
CA THR A 370 26.70 -21.02 -13.62
C THR A 370 25.96 -19.69 -13.62
N GLU A 371 24.63 -19.70 -13.80
CA GLU A 371 23.84 -18.49 -13.91
C GLU A 371 23.70 -17.73 -12.58
N ILE A 372 23.42 -18.44 -11.48
CA ILE A 372 23.25 -17.82 -10.16
C ILE A 372 24.57 -17.27 -9.63
N ILE A 373 25.68 -18.02 -9.75
CA ILE A 373 26.99 -17.52 -9.31
C ILE A 373 27.41 -16.30 -10.13
N ALA A 374 27.15 -16.29 -11.44
CA ALA A 374 27.45 -15.13 -12.29
C ALA A 374 26.65 -13.90 -11.84
N HIS A 375 25.35 -14.06 -11.56
CA HIS A 375 24.49 -12.98 -11.09
C HIS A 375 24.90 -12.45 -9.72
N LEU A 376 25.13 -13.34 -8.74
CA LEU A 376 25.60 -12.96 -7.40
C LEU A 376 26.94 -12.20 -7.45
N LYS A 377 27.88 -12.63 -8.29
CA LYS A 377 29.15 -11.89 -8.51
C LYS A 377 28.94 -10.51 -9.12
N ALA A 378 27.93 -10.35 -9.98
CA ALA A 378 27.58 -9.05 -10.55
C ALA A 378 26.99 -8.11 -9.48
N LEU A 379 26.16 -8.64 -8.58
CA LEU A 379 25.59 -7.87 -7.46
C LEU A 379 26.66 -7.29 -6.54
N LEU A 380 27.74 -8.03 -6.28
CA LEU A 380 28.89 -7.50 -5.52
C LEU A 380 29.52 -6.23 -6.13
N LYS A 381 29.27 -5.93 -7.41
CA LYS A 381 29.75 -4.72 -8.10
C LYS A 381 28.69 -3.64 -8.26
N ASP A 382 27.44 -3.92 -7.92
CA ASP A 382 26.32 -2.99 -8.06
C ASP A 382 26.34 -1.93 -6.95
N PRO A 383 26.48 -0.63 -7.26
CA PRO A 383 26.51 0.43 -6.26
C PRO A 383 25.14 0.67 -5.60
N ASP A 384 24.05 0.30 -6.28
CA ASP A 384 22.69 0.48 -5.80
C ASP A 384 22.19 -0.74 -5.00
N ASP A 385 23.11 -1.61 -4.58
CA ASP A 385 22.76 -2.83 -3.87
C ASP A 385 22.40 -2.55 -2.41
N TRP A 386 21.14 -2.80 -2.04
CA TRP A 386 20.59 -2.46 -0.73
C TRP A 386 21.18 -3.27 0.42
N GLU A 387 21.81 -4.42 0.17
CA GLU A 387 22.48 -5.22 1.22
C GLU A 387 23.92 -4.77 1.53
N LYS A 388 24.45 -3.80 0.79
CA LYS A 388 25.79 -3.25 1.06
C LYS A 388 25.77 -2.01 1.95
N ASN A 389 24.59 -1.42 2.12
CA ASN A 389 24.33 -0.26 2.94
C ASN A 389 23.62 -0.71 4.21
#